data_AF-A0A963LRQ1-F1
#
_entry.id   AF-A0A963LRQ1-F1
#
_cell.length_a   1.000
_cell.length_b   1.000
_cell.length_c   1.000
_cell.angle_alpha   90.00
_cell.angle_beta   90.00
_cell.angle_gamma   90.00
#
_symmetry.space_group_name_H-M   'P 1'
#
loop_
_entity.id
_entity.type
_entity.pdbx_description
1 polymer ?
#
loop_
_entity_poly.entity_id
_entity_poly.type
_entity_poly.pdbx_seq_one_letter_code
_entity_poly.pdbx_strand_id
1 'polypeptide(L)'
;CLAEADKDVTVQTSILESRLVVGHRSLYATMRARLGEAMDPRAFFVAKTLEMRQRHSKYEDTPYALEPNCKESPGGLRDLQMLLWVSKAAGMGKNWDELARSGLATPLEVRQIKRNEALMRLIRMRLHLIADRREDRLVFDMQTAVAESFGYRTPPNNTAPISLGLTETSVKSTRKITVVRASEALMRRYYWAAKAITQLNQIVLLNMEERLYPSAAQPRPINAWFNEKAGMIDVVSDDLYVREPHAILQTFLLYQTSNGTKGLSSRTLRALYNARAVMDAKFRNDPVNRQTFLQIIKQHDGLTHAMRLMNQTSVLGRYLWVFRRIVGQMQHDLFHVYTVDQHILMVLRNMRRFFIVEHAHEYPLCSQLAAGWDKPWILYLAALFHDIAKG
;
A
#
# COMPACT_ATOMS: atom_id res chain seq x y z
N CYS A 1 1.73 -33.92 -15.44
CA CYS A 1 1.86 -32.44 -15.33
C CYS A 1 0.51 -31.74 -15.48
N LEU A 2 -0.12 -31.76 -16.66
CA LEU A 2 -1.39 -31.04 -16.87
C LEU A 2 -2.51 -31.51 -15.95
N ALA A 3 -2.69 -32.82 -15.81
CA ALA A 3 -3.70 -33.39 -14.91
C ALA A 3 -3.53 -32.99 -13.42
N GLU A 4 -2.31 -32.69 -12.99
CA GLU A 4 -2.05 -32.20 -11.62
C GLU A 4 -2.19 -30.68 -11.54
N ALA A 5 -1.82 -29.95 -12.60
CA ALA A 5 -2.00 -28.51 -12.71
C ALA A 5 -3.49 -28.11 -12.69
N ASP A 6 -4.34 -28.93 -13.29
CA ASP A 6 -5.79 -28.72 -13.36
C ASP A 6 -6.47 -28.82 -11.98
N LYS A 7 -5.88 -29.63 -11.08
CA LYS A 7 -6.40 -29.84 -9.71
C LYS A 7 -5.93 -28.79 -8.71
N ASP A 8 -4.75 -28.19 -8.92
CA ASP A 8 -4.12 -27.30 -7.95
C ASP A 8 -3.41 -26.12 -8.64
N VAL A 9 -3.91 -24.90 -8.36
CA VAL A 9 -3.36 -23.64 -8.86
C VAL A 9 -1.88 -23.44 -8.43
N THR A 10 -1.46 -24.04 -7.31
CA THR A 10 -0.07 -24.03 -6.82
C THR A 10 0.83 -24.83 -7.75
N VAL A 11 0.38 -26.01 -8.19
CA VAL A 11 1.08 -26.83 -9.18
C VAL A 11 1.10 -26.12 -10.53
N GLN A 12 -0.03 -25.54 -10.95
CA GLN A 12 -0.13 -24.76 -12.18
C GLN A 12 0.87 -23.59 -12.20
N THR A 13 1.01 -22.88 -11.08
CA THR A 13 2.00 -21.80 -10.92
C THR A 13 3.43 -22.32 -10.98
N SER A 14 3.71 -23.44 -10.31
CA SER A 14 5.04 -24.04 -10.30
C SER A 14 5.49 -24.46 -11.71
N ILE A 15 4.58 -25.01 -12.52
CA ILE A 15 4.89 -25.35 -13.92
C ILE A 15 4.98 -24.09 -14.78
N LEU A 16 4.13 -23.08 -14.53
CA LEU A 16 4.20 -21.78 -15.22
C LEU A 16 5.56 -21.11 -15.01
N GLU A 17 6.15 -21.19 -13.81
CA GLU A 17 7.47 -20.63 -13.48
C GLU A 17 8.66 -21.50 -13.89
N SER A 18 8.42 -22.71 -14.40
CA SER A 18 9.50 -23.64 -14.73
C SER A 18 10.53 -23.04 -15.69
N ARG A 19 11.78 -23.49 -15.53
CA ARG A 19 12.91 -23.20 -16.41
C ARG A 19 13.65 -24.50 -16.73
N LEU A 20 14.07 -24.67 -17.98
CA LEU A 20 14.91 -25.79 -18.36
C LEU A 20 16.33 -25.57 -17.83
N VAL A 21 16.78 -26.41 -16.90
CA VAL A 21 18.17 -26.44 -16.42
C VAL A 21 18.97 -27.47 -17.19
N VAL A 22 18.43 -28.69 -17.31
CA VAL A 22 18.99 -29.82 -18.06
C VAL A 22 17.85 -30.69 -18.59
N GLY A 23 18.11 -31.51 -19.61
CA GLY A 23 17.14 -32.46 -20.17
C GLY A 23 16.66 -32.11 -21.59
N HIS A 24 15.60 -32.79 -22.04
CA HIS A 24 15.16 -32.73 -23.43
C HIS A 24 14.40 -31.43 -23.77
N ARG A 25 15.01 -30.59 -24.61
CA ARG A 25 14.46 -29.26 -24.98
C ARG A 25 13.08 -29.34 -25.63
N SER A 26 12.84 -30.33 -26.51
CA SER A 26 11.54 -30.43 -27.19
C SER A 26 10.40 -30.87 -26.25
N LEU A 27 10.69 -31.71 -25.25
CA LEU A 27 9.68 -32.15 -24.29
C LEU A 27 9.28 -30.97 -23.39
N TYR A 28 10.26 -30.19 -22.95
CA TYR A 28 10.01 -28.97 -22.19
C TYR A 28 9.22 -27.94 -22.99
N ALA A 29 9.56 -27.73 -24.27
CA ALA A 29 8.81 -26.85 -25.16
C ALA A 29 7.36 -27.35 -25.34
N THR A 30 7.17 -28.65 -25.54
CA THR A 30 5.84 -29.29 -25.64
C THR A 30 5.02 -29.08 -24.37
N MET A 31 5.60 -29.35 -23.19
CA MET A 31 4.95 -29.12 -21.90
C MET A 31 4.50 -27.66 -21.75
N ARG A 32 5.37 -26.70 -22.12
CA ARG A 32 5.04 -25.27 -22.05
C ARG A 32 3.94 -24.85 -23.01
N ALA A 33 3.96 -25.37 -24.24
CA ALA A 33 2.91 -25.10 -25.23
C ALA A 33 1.55 -25.63 -24.74
N ARG A 34 1.53 -26.89 -24.29
CA ARG A 34 0.31 -27.53 -23.75
C ARG A 34 -0.23 -26.84 -22.51
N LEU A 35 0.64 -26.36 -21.61
CA LEU A 35 0.19 -25.56 -20.46
C LEU A 35 -0.44 -24.25 -20.91
N GLY A 36 0.14 -23.58 -21.91
CA GLY A 36 -0.42 -22.34 -22.46
C GLY A 36 -1.80 -22.56 -23.10
N GLU A 37 -1.98 -23.66 -23.84
CA GLU A 37 -3.27 -24.06 -24.43
C GLU A 37 -4.33 -24.36 -23.37
N ALA A 38 -3.94 -25.02 -22.27
CA ALA A 38 -4.86 -25.40 -21.19
C ALA A 38 -5.12 -24.28 -20.16
N MET A 39 -4.40 -23.17 -20.24
CA MET A 39 -4.51 -22.08 -19.26
C MET A 39 -5.79 -21.27 -19.51
N ASP A 40 -6.71 -21.28 -18.54
CA ASP A 40 -7.76 -20.27 -18.45
C ASP A 40 -7.25 -19.05 -17.63
N PRO A 41 -6.94 -17.92 -18.28
CA PRO A 41 -6.40 -16.76 -17.58
C PRO A 41 -7.40 -16.11 -16.63
N ARG A 42 -8.71 -16.23 -16.89
CA ARG A 42 -9.76 -15.66 -16.03
C ARG A 42 -9.88 -16.46 -14.74
N ALA A 43 -9.97 -17.79 -14.85
CA ALA A 43 -9.97 -18.68 -13.69
C ALA A 43 -8.68 -18.54 -12.87
N PHE A 44 -7.52 -18.48 -13.54
CA PHE A 44 -6.23 -18.29 -12.87
C PHE A 44 -6.16 -16.96 -12.11
N PHE A 45 -6.64 -15.86 -12.71
CA PHE A 45 -6.70 -14.55 -12.07
C PHE A 45 -7.55 -14.58 -10.80
N VAL A 46 -8.75 -15.18 -10.85
CA VAL A 46 -9.66 -15.28 -9.70
C VAL A 46 -9.01 -16.10 -8.59
N ALA A 47 -8.47 -17.27 -8.92
CA ALA A 47 -7.80 -18.15 -7.97
C ALA A 47 -6.61 -17.45 -7.28
N LYS A 48 -5.76 -16.76 -8.04
CA LYS A 48 -4.60 -16.03 -7.48
C LYS A 48 -4.96 -14.80 -6.68
N THR A 49 -6.01 -14.09 -7.07
CA THR A 49 -6.52 -12.96 -6.28
C THR A 49 -7.11 -13.45 -4.95
N LEU A 50 -7.79 -14.61 -4.93
CA LEU A 50 -8.28 -15.22 -3.70
C LEU A 50 -7.12 -15.68 -2.80
N GLU A 51 -6.12 -16.36 -3.35
CA GLU A 51 -4.90 -16.77 -2.62
C GLU A 51 -4.19 -15.57 -1.98
N MET A 52 -4.08 -14.46 -2.73
CA MET A 52 -3.54 -13.21 -2.20
C MET A 52 -4.36 -12.68 -1.01
N ARG A 53 -5.70 -12.58 -1.14
CA ARG A 53 -6.58 -12.09 -0.07
C ARG A 53 -6.49 -12.96 1.19
N GLN A 54 -6.51 -14.28 1.03
CA GLN A 54 -6.37 -15.22 2.15
C GLN A 54 -5.01 -15.07 2.84
N ARG A 55 -3.93 -14.89 2.07
CA ARG A 55 -2.60 -14.61 2.62
C ARG A 55 -2.58 -13.28 3.36
N HIS A 56 -3.11 -12.21 2.79
CA HIS A 56 -3.16 -10.88 3.44
C HIS A 56 -3.91 -10.93 4.76
N SER A 57 -5.02 -11.66 4.84
CA SER A 57 -5.80 -11.84 6.07
C SER A 57 -5.00 -12.50 7.20
N LYS A 58 -4.10 -13.46 6.88
CA LYS A 58 -3.17 -14.06 7.86
C LYS A 58 -2.16 -13.06 8.44
N TYR A 59 -2.00 -11.90 7.80
CA TYR A 59 -1.14 -10.79 8.22
C TYR A 59 -1.96 -9.51 8.50
N GLU A 60 -3.22 -9.67 8.91
CA GLU A 60 -4.10 -8.57 9.35
C GLU A 60 -4.28 -7.47 8.29
N ASP A 61 -4.14 -7.84 7.01
CA ASP A 61 -4.28 -6.95 5.85
C ASP A 61 -3.38 -5.70 5.89
N THR A 62 -2.25 -5.77 6.60
CA THR A 62 -1.36 -4.62 6.80
C THR A 62 0.11 -4.90 6.51
N PRO A 63 0.81 -4.01 5.77
CA PRO A 63 2.27 -4.06 5.63
C PRO A 63 3.02 -3.49 6.85
N TYR A 64 2.30 -2.99 7.86
CA TYR A 64 2.83 -2.12 8.92
C TYR A 64 3.02 -2.82 10.27
N ALA A 65 2.98 -4.15 10.31
CA ALA A 65 3.34 -4.92 11.51
C ALA A 65 4.80 -4.66 11.89
N LEU A 66 5.10 -4.59 13.19
CA LEU A 66 6.46 -4.30 13.66
C LEU A 66 7.48 -5.40 13.35
N GLU A 67 7.02 -6.64 13.17
CA GLU A 67 7.85 -7.77 12.75
C GLU A 67 7.31 -8.38 11.45
N PRO A 68 7.42 -7.65 10.33
CA PRO A 68 6.76 -8.00 9.09
C PRO A 68 7.49 -9.10 8.31
N ASN A 69 6.78 -9.79 7.42
CA ASN A 69 7.36 -10.77 6.53
C ASN A 69 7.70 -10.13 5.18
N CYS A 70 8.97 -10.21 4.76
CA CYS A 70 9.46 -9.61 3.51
C CYS A 70 8.86 -10.23 2.25
N LYS A 71 8.30 -11.44 2.37
CA LYS A 71 7.77 -12.21 1.26
C LYS A 71 6.24 -12.23 1.27
N GLU A 72 5.64 -12.62 2.38
CA GLU A 72 4.23 -13.02 2.44
C GLU A 72 3.30 -11.92 2.98
N SER A 73 3.79 -10.90 3.70
CA SER A 73 2.94 -9.77 4.13
C SER A 73 2.43 -8.96 2.92
N PRO A 74 1.32 -8.21 3.05
CA PRO A 74 0.93 -7.22 2.05
C PRO A 74 2.09 -6.30 1.70
N GLY A 75 2.26 -5.96 0.42
CA GLY A 75 3.42 -5.19 -0.04
C GLY A 75 4.74 -5.98 -0.09
N GLY A 76 4.72 -7.28 0.21
CA GLY A 76 5.88 -8.17 0.13
C GLY A 76 6.17 -8.69 -1.29
N LEU A 77 7.23 -9.48 -1.43
CA LEU A 77 7.66 -10.04 -2.72
C LEU A 77 6.59 -10.92 -3.40
N ARG A 78 5.73 -11.59 -2.63
CA ARG A 78 4.69 -12.47 -3.17
C ARG A 78 3.60 -11.70 -3.93
N ASP A 79 3.30 -10.45 -3.54
CA ASP A 79 2.38 -9.59 -4.30
C ASP A 79 2.91 -9.35 -5.72
N LEU A 80 4.20 -9.01 -5.83
CA LEU A 80 4.87 -8.78 -7.11
C LEU A 80 4.99 -10.05 -7.97
N GLN A 81 5.30 -11.18 -7.34
CA GLN A 81 5.33 -12.48 -8.02
C GLN A 81 3.96 -12.83 -8.61
N MET A 82 2.90 -12.63 -7.84
CA MET A 82 1.53 -12.91 -8.26
C MET A 82 1.16 -12.09 -9.52
N LEU A 83 1.50 -10.80 -9.59
CA LEU A 83 1.27 -10.00 -10.79
C LEU A 83 1.97 -10.58 -12.02
N LEU A 84 3.22 -11.01 -11.88
CA LEU A 84 3.98 -11.61 -12.99
C LEU A 84 3.37 -12.96 -13.40
N TRP A 85 2.89 -13.77 -12.46
CA TRP A 85 2.23 -15.04 -12.76
C TRP A 85 0.92 -14.82 -13.51
N VAL A 86 0.07 -13.94 -13.01
CA VAL A 86 -1.19 -13.57 -13.66
C VAL A 86 -0.94 -12.98 -15.05
N SER A 87 0.02 -12.07 -15.18
CA SER A 87 0.39 -11.48 -16.47
C SER A 87 0.86 -12.53 -17.47
N LYS A 88 1.69 -13.49 -17.02
CA LYS A 88 2.21 -14.56 -17.85
C LYS A 88 1.13 -15.55 -18.26
N ALA A 89 0.25 -15.92 -17.34
CA ALA A 89 -0.90 -16.80 -17.61
C ALA A 89 -1.87 -16.15 -18.62
N ALA A 90 -2.07 -14.84 -18.54
CA ALA A 90 -2.91 -14.07 -19.45
C ALA A 90 -2.22 -13.63 -20.75
N GLY A 91 -0.96 -14.00 -20.98
CA GLY A 91 -0.21 -13.59 -22.16
C GLY A 91 0.06 -12.08 -22.26
N MET A 92 -0.07 -11.33 -21.17
CA MET A 92 0.06 -9.88 -21.15
C MET A 92 1.51 -9.37 -20.94
N GLY A 93 2.42 -10.29 -20.63
CA GLY A 93 3.85 -10.04 -20.46
C GLY A 93 4.49 -11.01 -19.45
N LYS A 94 5.81 -11.21 -19.57
CA LYS A 94 6.57 -12.15 -18.73
C LYS A 94 7.46 -11.47 -17.69
N ASN A 95 7.68 -10.16 -17.84
CA ASN A 95 8.54 -9.34 -16.99
C ASN A 95 8.04 -7.90 -17.00
N TRP A 96 8.52 -7.10 -16.04
CA TRP A 96 8.08 -5.72 -15.88
C TRP A 96 8.24 -4.84 -17.12
N ASP A 97 9.28 -5.07 -17.94
CA ASP A 97 9.50 -4.28 -19.16
C ASP A 97 8.49 -4.61 -20.27
N GLU A 98 8.02 -5.86 -20.32
CA GLU A 98 6.91 -6.26 -21.19
C GLU A 98 5.58 -5.68 -20.72
N LEU A 99 5.32 -5.64 -19.39
CA LEU A 99 4.13 -5.00 -18.83
C LEU A 99 4.10 -3.49 -19.12
N ALA A 100 5.27 -2.83 -19.16
CA ALA A 100 5.37 -1.44 -19.61
C ALA A 100 4.97 -1.29 -21.09
N ARG A 101 5.54 -2.14 -21.95
CA ARG A 101 5.29 -2.11 -23.40
C ARG A 101 3.85 -2.45 -23.75
N SER A 102 3.18 -3.32 -22.99
CA SER A 102 1.76 -3.65 -23.20
C SER A 102 0.81 -2.60 -22.60
N GLY A 103 1.32 -1.58 -21.91
CA GLY A 103 0.53 -0.51 -21.29
C GLY A 103 -0.21 -0.91 -20.01
N LEU A 104 0.11 -2.07 -19.42
CA LEU A 104 -0.47 -2.50 -18.13
C LEU A 104 0.04 -1.62 -16.98
N ALA A 105 1.32 -1.28 -17.04
CA ALA A 105 1.99 -0.39 -16.10
C ALA A 105 2.70 0.72 -16.88
N THR A 106 2.83 1.90 -16.30
CA THR A 106 3.62 2.98 -16.91
C THR A 106 5.13 2.74 -16.68
N PRO A 107 6.02 3.35 -17.49
CA PRO A 107 7.46 3.27 -17.25
C PRO A 107 7.89 3.78 -15.86
N LEU A 108 7.17 4.77 -15.31
CA LEU A 108 7.40 5.25 -13.96
C LEU A 108 7.03 4.19 -12.92
N GLU A 109 5.86 3.57 -13.06
CA GLU A 109 5.40 2.49 -12.17
C GLU A 109 6.39 1.32 -12.18
N VAL A 110 6.83 0.87 -13.35
CA VAL A 110 7.80 -0.22 -13.49
C VAL A 110 9.14 0.10 -12.84
N ARG A 111 9.67 1.32 -13.02
CA ARG A 111 10.90 1.75 -12.33
C ARG A 111 10.73 1.69 -10.81
N GLN A 112 9.58 2.11 -10.30
CA GLN A 112 9.29 2.09 -8.86
C GLN A 112 9.11 0.66 -8.33
N ILE A 113 8.40 -0.21 -9.06
CA ILE A 113 8.28 -1.64 -8.74
C ILE A 113 9.66 -2.27 -8.63
N LYS A 114 10.50 -2.16 -9.68
CA LYS A 114 11.85 -2.74 -9.71
C LYS A 114 12.72 -2.24 -8.55
N ARG A 115 12.67 -0.94 -8.23
CA ARG A 115 13.41 -0.35 -7.11
C ARG A 115 12.99 -0.93 -5.76
N ASN A 116 11.68 -1.04 -5.51
CA ASN A 116 11.16 -1.56 -4.25
C ASN A 116 11.37 -3.08 -4.14
N GLU A 117 11.21 -3.82 -5.24
CA GLU A 117 11.52 -5.24 -5.34
C GLU A 117 12.99 -5.52 -5.00
N ALA A 118 13.91 -4.75 -5.58
CA ALA A 118 15.35 -4.88 -5.30
C ALA A 118 15.66 -4.64 -3.82
N LEU A 119 15.03 -3.63 -3.20
CA LEU A 119 15.19 -3.38 -1.76
C LEU A 119 14.66 -4.54 -0.92
N MET A 120 13.45 -5.04 -1.20
CA MET A 120 12.87 -6.19 -0.47
C MET A 120 13.71 -7.45 -0.60
N ARG A 121 14.24 -7.72 -1.81
CA ARG A 121 15.18 -8.83 -2.02
C ARG A 121 16.46 -8.66 -1.23
N LEU A 122 17.04 -7.46 -1.20
CA LEU A 122 18.28 -7.19 -0.48
C LEU A 122 18.11 -7.32 1.04
N ILE A 123 16.99 -6.83 1.58
CA ILE A 123 16.64 -7.01 3.00
C ILE A 123 16.53 -8.50 3.31
N ARG A 124 15.75 -9.24 2.52
CA ARG A 124 15.54 -10.69 2.69
C ARG A 124 16.84 -11.49 2.57
N MET A 125 17.72 -11.13 1.63
CA MET A 125 19.04 -11.77 1.47
C MET A 125 19.90 -11.58 2.72
N ARG A 126 19.99 -10.35 3.24
CA ARG A 126 20.77 -10.05 4.44
C ARG A 126 20.20 -10.74 5.67
N LEU A 127 18.87 -10.81 5.77
CA LEU A 127 18.17 -11.56 6.82
C LEU A 127 18.55 -13.06 6.79
N HIS A 128 18.55 -13.69 5.62
CA HIS A 128 18.99 -15.08 5.48
C HIS A 128 20.46 -15.30 5.87
N LEU A 129 21.35 -14.40 5.45
CA LEU A 129 22.78 -14.49 5.76
C LEU A 129 23.05 -14.31 7.26
N ILE A 130 22.34 -13.40 7.92
CA ILE A 130 22.50 -13.13 9.35
C ILE A 130 21.87 -14.24 10.20
N ALA A 131 20.73 -14.77 9.77
CA ALA A 131 20.07 -15.87 10.47
C ALA A 131 20.76 -17.22 10.25
N ASP A 132 21.62 -17.34 9.24
CA ASP A 132 22.22 -18.58 8.73
C ASP A 132 21.17 -19.70 8.47
N ARG A 133 19.97 -19.27 8.07
CA ARG A 133 18.85 -20.15 7.75
C ARG A 133 17.84 -19.42 6.91
N ARG A 134 16.84 -20.16 6.42
CA ARG A 134 15.64 -19.53 5.88
C ARG A 134 14.94 -18.74 6.99
N GLU A 135 14.85 -17.44 6.77
CA GLU A 135 14.15 -16.48 7.62
C GLU A 135 13.56 -15.38 6.74
N ASP A 136 12.24 -15.25 6.76
CA ASP A 136 11.50 -14.31 5.91
C ASP A 136 10.91 -13.14 6.74
N ARG A 137 10.99 -13.21 8.08
CA ARG A 137 10.42 -12.24 9.02
C ARG A 137 11.50 -11.36 9.67
N LEU A 138 11.29 -10.05 9.64
CA LEU A 138 12.13 -9.09 10.35
C LEU A 138 11.73 -9.02 11.82
N VAL A 139 12.03 -10.09 12.57
CA VAL A 139 11.83 -10.10 14.03
C VAL A 139 12.75 -9.10 14.73
N PHE A 140 12.33 -8.58 15.89
CA PHE A 140 13.05 -7.52 16.60
C PHE A 140 14.55 -7.80 16.78
N ASP A 141 14.88 -9.03 17.21
CA ASP A 141 16.26 -9.47 17.45
C ASP A 141 17.16 -9.36 16.22
N MET A 142 16.59 -9.45 15.01
CA MET A 142 17.33 -9.40 13.75
C MET A 142 17.36 -8.02 13.11
N GLN A 143 16.43 -7.12 13.45
CA GLN A 143 16.30 -5.83 12.77
C GLN A 143 17.56 -4.98 12.88
N THR A 144 18.20 -4.94 14.05
CA THR A 144 19.42 -4.18 14.28
C THR A 144 20.59 -4.75 13.47
N ALA A 145 20.82 -6.07 13.54
CA ALA A 145 21.89 -6.72 12.79
C ALA A 145 21.71 -6.56 11.27
N VAL A 146 20.48 -6.71 10.77
CA VAL A 146 20.18 -6.47 9.36
C VAL A 146 20.49 -5.02 9.03
N ALA A 147 20.06 -4.06 9.84
CA ALA A 147 20.30 -2.64 9.60
C ALA A 147 21.80 -2.29 9.55
N GLU A 148 22.59 -2.82 10.48
CA GLU A 148 24.04 -2.62 10.52
C GLU A 148 24.72 -3.16 9.26
N SER A 149 24.23 -4.29 8.74
CA SER A 149 24.74 -4.84 7.47
C SER A 149 24.49 -3.88 6.28
N PHE A 150 23.44 -3.05 6.32
CA PHE A 150 23.19 -1.97 5.35
C PHE A 150 24.05 -0.73 5.58
N GLY A 151 24.90 -0.72 6.61
CA GLY A 151 25.72 0.42 7.01
C GLY A 151 24.97 1.43 7.90
N TYR A 152 23.77 1.10 8.38
CA TYR A 152 23.11 1.93 9.40
C TYR A 152 23.87 1.80 10.72
N ARG A 153 24.33 2.91 11.26
CA ARG A 153 25.02 2.94 12.55
C ARG A 153 24.12 3.59 13.59
N THR A 154 23.97 2.95 14.73
CA THR A 154 23.41 3.60 15.91
C THR A 154 24.49 4.54 16.47
N PRO A 155 24.24 5.85 16.60
CA PRO A 155 25.21 6.75 17.22
C PRO A 155 25.53 6.28 18.65
N PRO A 156 26.80 6.25 19.07
CA PRO A 156 27.21 5.71 20.37
C PRO A 156 26.64 6.50 21.56
N ASN A 157 26.14 7.72 21.34
CA ASN A 157 25.41 8.50 22.32
C ASN A 157 24.10 8.95 21.70
N ASN A 158 23.03 8.97 22.50
CA ASN A 158 21.66 9.40 22.15
C ASN A 158 21.55 10.90 21.74
N THR A 159 22.60 11.50 21.19
CA THR A 159 22.78 12.94 20.99
C THR A 159 23.34 13.36 19.62
N ALA A 160 23.56 12.46 18.64
CA ALA A 160 24.08 12.85 17.32
C ALA A 160 23.12 12.52 16.15
N PRO A 161 22.84 13.48 15.24
CA PRO A 161 22.03 13.26 14.05
C PRO A 161 22.59 12.20 13.10
N ILE A 162 21.71 11.39 12.49
CA ILE A 162 22.06 10.62 11.30
C ILE A 162 22.15 11.57 10.10
N SER A 163 23.35 11.69 9.52
CA SER A 163 23.52 12.17 8.15
C SER A 163 23.11 11.04 7.20
N LEU A 164 22.02 11.23 6.44
CA LEU A 164 21.89 10.50 5.18
C LEU A 164 23.05 10.99 4.32
N GLY A 165 23.98 10.10 3.95
CA GLY A 165 25.09 10.39 3.04
C GLY A 165 24.62 10.81 1.65
N LEU A 166 24.10 12.03 1.55
CA LEU A 166 23.85 12.80 0.35
C LEU A 166 24.63 14.09 0.55
N THR A 167 25.80 14.13 -0.08
CA THR A 167 26.61 15.30 -0.46
C THR A 167 26.44 16.57 0.38
N GLU A 168 27.50 16.91 1.09
CA GLU A 168 27.71 18.19 1.77
C GLU A 168 27.40 19.36 0.85
N THR A 169 26.27 20.03 1.06
CA THR A 169 26.15 21.48 0.82
C THR A 169 24.91 22.02 1.52
N SER A 170 25.16 22.86 2.53
CA SER A 170 24.31 23.94 3.01
C SER A 170 22.93 23.60 3.62
N VAL A 171 22.81 23.81 4.94
CA VAL A 171 22.10 24.95 5.56
C VAL A 171 21.97 24.69 7.07
N LYS A 172 22.41 25.68 7.86
CA LYS A 172 22.21 25.78 9.31
C LYS A 172 20.70 25.85 9.63
N SER A 173 20.13 24.79 10.19
CA SER A 173 18.87 24.85 10.93
C SER A 173 18.95 23.82 12.06
N THR A 174 19.04 24.32 13.29
CA THR A 174 19.04 23.54 14.53
C THR A 174 17.66 22.90 14.74
N ARG A 175 17.33 21.87 13.95
CA ARG A 175 16.24 20.95 14.25
C ARG A 175 16.72 20.00 15.33
N LYS A 176 15.91 19.79 16.36
CA LYS A 176 16.02 18.67 17.30
C LYS A 176 15.94 17.39 16.45
N ILE A 177 17.10 16.81 16.09
CA ILE A 177 17.14 15.61 15.25
C ILE A 177 17.02 14.42 16.19
N THR A 178 15.88 13.76 16.14
CA THR A 178 15.65 12.48 16.80
C THR A 178 16.71 11.49 16.34
N VAL A 179 17.48 10.94 17.27
CA VAL A 179 18.39 9.83 17.01
C VAL A 179 17.54 8.63 16.63
N VAL A 180 17.48 8.34 15.32
CA VAL A 180 16.76 7.15 14.83
C VAL A 180 17.67 5.95 15.04
N ARG A 181 17.19 4.91 15.71
CA ARG A 181 17.97 3.67 15.86
C ARG A 181 18.24 3.06 14.47
N ALA A 182 19.35 2.34 14.30
CA ALA A 182 19.68 1.71 13.02
C ALA A 182 18.52 0.85 12.49
N SER A 183 17.90 0.06 13.38
CA SER A 183 16.70 -0.75 13.10
C SER A 183 15.53 0.10 12.62
N GLU A 184 15.18 1.19 13.30
CA GLU A 184 14.10 2.10 12.88
C GLU A 184 14.36 2.74 11.50
N ALA A 185 15.62 3.08 11.18
CA ALA A 185 15.98 3.62 9.88
C ALA A 185 15.77 2.60 8.75
N LEU A 186 16.16 1.35 8.98
CA LEU A 186 15.89 0.23 8.06
C LEU A 186 14.38 0.00 7.93
N MET A 187 13.68 -0.12 9.05
CA MET A 187 12.25 -0.42 9.08
C MET A 187 11.42 0.66 8.40
N ARG A 188 11.77 1.94 8.56
CA ARG A 188 11.12 3.03 7.83
C ARG A 188 11.27 2.88 6.31
N ARG A 189 12.44 2.45 5.83
CA ARG A 189 12.64 2.14 4.39
C ARG A 189 11.83 0.93 3.96
N TYR A 190 11.73 -0.10 4.81
CA TYR A 190 10.88 -1.26 4.57
C TYR A 190 9.42 -0.83 4.39
N TYR A 191 8.85 -0.09 5.33
CA TYR A 191 7.43 0.32 5.26
C TYR A 191 7.13 1.21 4.06
N TRP A 192 8.04 2.12 3.69
CA TRP A 192 7.87 2.92 2.47
C TRP A 192 7.86 2.07 1.20
N ALA A 193 8.72 1.07 1.13
CA ALA A 193 8.76 0.15 -0.01
C ALA A 193 7.54 -0.77 -0.04
N ALA A 194 7.16 -1.37 1.09
CA ALA A 194 5.96 -2.20 1.20
C ALA A 194 4.71 -1.40 0.82
N LYS A 195 4.56 -0.17 1.34
CA LYS A 195 3.47 0.74 0.95
C LYS A 195 3.44 1.02 -0.55
N ALA A 196 4.60 1.32 -1.14
CA ALA A 196 4.69 1.57 -2.58
C ALA A 196 4.32 0.31 -3.40
N ILE A 197 4.75 -0.88 -2.97
CA ILE A 197 4.38 -2.15 -3.60
C ILE A 197 2.87 -2.37 -3.49
N THR A 198 2.26 -2.18 -2.32
CA THR A 198 0.81 -2.31 -2.13
C THR A 198 0.02 -1.40 -3.08
N GLN A 199 0.42 -0.13 -3.19
CA GLN A 199 -0.22 0.83 -4.11
C GLN A 199 -0.09 0.40 -5.59
N LEU A 200 1.13 0.09 -6.02
CA LEU A 200 1.42 -0.27 -7.41
C LEU A 200 0.78 -1.61 -7.78
N ASN A 201 0.76 -2.56 -6.86
CA ASN A 201 0.08 -3.84 -7.00
C ASN A 201 -1.41 -3.65 -7.25
N GLN A 202 -2.07 -2.78 -6.46
CA GLN A 202 -3.49 -2.49 -6.65
C GLN A 202 -3.76 -1.87 -8.03
N ILE A 203 -2.96 -0.89 -8.47
CA ILE A 203 -3.13 -0.25 -9.78
C ILE A 203 -3.01 -1.27 -10.92
N VAL A 204 -1.93 -2.07 -10.90
CA VAL A 204 -1.64 -3.04 -11.97
C VAL A 204 -2.66 -4.17 -11.97
N LEU A 205 -3.07 -4.67 -10.79
CA LEU A 205 -4.06 -5.73 -10.67
C LEU A 205 -5.43 -5.29 -11.20
N LEU A 206 -5.88 -4.08 -10.86
CA LEU A 206 -7.13 -3.51 -11.41
C LEU A 206 -7.07 -3.33 -12.93
N ASN A 207 -5.91 -2.93 -13.48
CA ASN A 207 -5.74 -2.81 -14.92
C ASN A 207 -5.77 -4.19 -15.62
N MET A 208 -5.18 -5.22 -15.00
CA MET A 208 -5.27 -6.61 -15.48
C MET A 208 -6.72 -7.12 -15.43
N GLU A 209 -7.44 -6.85 -14.34
CA GLU A 209 -8.85 -7.20 -14.18
C GLU A 209 -9.70 -6.57 -15.29
N GLU A 210 -9.52 -5.28 -15.57
CA GLU A 210 -10.24 -4.57 -16.64
C GLU A 210 -9.97 -5.16 -18.03
N ARG A 211 -8.76 -5.66 -18.30
CA ARG A 211 -8.44 -6.34 -19.56
C ARG A 211 -9.01 -7.75 -19.66
N LEU A 212 -9.04 -8.50 -18.55
CA LEU A 212 -9.59 -9.85 -18.49
C LEU A 212 -11.12 -9.84 -18.53
N TYR A 213 -11.72 -8.83 -17.89
CA TYR A 213 -13.15 -8.61 -17.76
C TYR A 213 -13.51 -7.18 -18.23
N PRO A 214 -13.44 -6.90 -19.55
CA PRO A 214 -13.82 -5.60 -20.07
C PRO A 214 -15.27 -5.30 -19.70
N SER A 215 -15.48 -4.24 -18.93
CA SER A 215 -16.81 -3.80 -18.57
C SER A 215 -17.46 -3.08 -19.75
N ALA A 216 -18.66 -3.51 -20.14
CA ALA A 216 -19.49 -2.79 -21.09
C ALA A 216 -20.16 -1.53 -20.47
N ALA A 217 -19.99 -1.30 -19.16
CA ALA A 217 -20.58 -0.16 -18.49
C ALA A 217 -19.96 1.15 -18.99
N GLN A 218 -20.81 1.99 -19.58
CA GLN A 218 -20.49 3.38 -19.92
C GLN A 218 -20.23 4.17 -18.63
N PRO A 219 -19.19 5.02 -18.58
CA PRO A 219 -18.97 5.92 -17.46
C PRO A 219 -20.19 6.84 -17.27
N ARG A 220 -20.77 6.85 -16.07
CA ARG A 220 -21.87 7.76 -15.70
C ARG A 220 -21.29 9.00 -15.02
N PRO A 221 -21.56 10.21 -15.50
CA PRO A 221 -21.00 11.42 -14.89
C PRO A 221 -21.57 11.62 -13.47
N ILE A 222 -20.68 11.83 -12.50
CA ILE A 222 -21.03 12.29 -11.15
C ILE A 222 -21.02 13.82 -11.14
N ASN A 223 -19.99 14.42 -11.72
CA ASN A 223 -19.83 15.86 -11.91
C ASN A 223 -18.82 16.13 -13.05
N ALA A 224 -18.36 17.38 -13.19
CA ALA A 224 -17.41 17.78 -14.24
C ALA A 224 -16.03 17.08 -14.17
N TRP A 225 -15.68 16.48 -13.03
CA TRP A 225 -14.35 15.92 -12.75
C TRP A 225 -14.35 14.40 -12.57
N PHE A 226 -15.49 13.82 -12.19
CA PHE A 226 -15.60 12.41 -11.84
C PHE A 226 -16.76 11.72 -12.54
N ASN A 227 -16.53 10.46 -12.89
CA ASN A 227 -17.51 9.50 -13.34
C ASN A 227 -17.61 8.34 -12.34
N GLU A 228 -18.73 7.63 -12.40
CA GLU A 228 -18.87 6.29 -11.85
C GLU A 228 -18.75 5.29 -13.02
N LYS A 229 -17.85 4.32 -12.89
CA LYS A 229 -17.67 3.24 -13.87
C LYS A 229 -17.57 1.90 -13.15
N ALA A 230 -18.53 1.01 -13.40
CA ALA A 230 -18.56 -0.35 -12.84
C ALA A 230 -18.48 -0.42 -11.29
N GLY A 231 -19.11 0.54 -10.62
CA GLY A 231 -19.10 0.72 -9.17
C GLY A 231 -17.85 1.43 -8.64
N MET A 232 -17.01 2.01 -9.49
CA MET A 232 -15.75 2.65 -9.09
C MET A 232 -15.78 4.15 -9.42
N ILE A 233 -15.16 4.97 -8.56
CA ILE A 233 -14.95 6.39 -8.87
C ILE A 233 -13.79 6.52 -9.86
N ASP A 234 -14.10 7.09 -11.02
CA ASP A 234 -13.20 7.27 -12.15
C ASP A 234 -12.98 8.75 -12.45
N VAL A 235 -11.74 9.16 -12.70
CA VAL A 235 -11.44 10.53 -13.13
C VAL A 235 -11.79 10.73 -14.61
N VAL A 236 -12.30 11.90 -14.97
CA VAL A 236 -12.60 12.22 -16.38
C VAL A 236 -11.34 12.25 -17.26
N SER A 237 -10.21 12.66 -16.70
CA SER A 237 -8.92 12.75 -17.39
C SER A 237 -7.72 12.34 -16.50
N ASP A 238 -6.65 11.84 -17.11
CA ASP A 238 -5.45 11.36 -16.40
C ASP A 238 -4.67 12.49 -15.71
N ASP A 239 -4.79 13.71 -16.24
CA ASP A 239 -4.13 14.93 -15.79
C ASP A 239 -5.00 15.77 -14.85
N LEU A 240 -6.20 15.28 -14.48
CA LEU A 240 -7.19 16.03 -13.68
C LEU A 240 -6.56 16.71 -12.47
N TYR A 241 -5.82 15.97 -11.65
CA TYR A 241 -5.24 16.51 -10.41
C TYR A 241 -4.08 17.48 -10.61
N VAL A 242 -3.50 17.53 -11.82
CA VAL A 242 -2.50 18.56 -12.16
C VAL A 242 -3.21 19.86 -12.54
N ARG A 243 -4.31 19.77 -13.28
CA ARG A 243 -5.12 20.93 -13.70
C ARG A 243 -5.98 21.49 -12.56
N GLU A 244 -6.60 20.60 -11.79
CA GLU A 244 -7.49 20.89 -10.68
C GLU A 244 -7.05 20.12 -9.42
N PRO A 245 -6.07 20.64 -8.65
CA PRO A 245 -5.59 19.99 -7.45
C PRO A 245 -6.65 19.76 -6.38
N HIS A 246 -7.68 20.62 -6.26
CA HIS A 246 -8.71 20.47 -5.22
C HIS A 246 -9.49 19.16 -5.37
N ALA A 247 -9.57 18.62 -6.60
CA ALA A 247 -10.19 17.33 -6.89
C ALA A 247 -9.52 16.17 -6.11
N ILE A 248 -8.26 16.29 -5.68
CA ILE A 248 -7.55 15.24 -4.92
C ILE A 248 -8.31 14.90 -3.64
N LEU A 249 -8.65 15.88 -2.80
CA LEU A 249 -9.39 15.61 -1.56
C LEU A 249 -10.86 15.33 -1.84
N GLN A 250 -11.43 15.98 -2.86
CA GLN A 250 -12.80 15.72 -3.29
C GLN A 250 -13.02 14.27 -3.68
N THR A 251 -12.01 13.59 -4.24
CA THR A 251 -12.05 12.15 -4.56
C THR A 251 -12.45 11.32 -3.35
N PHE A 252 -11.89 11.63 -2.17
CA PHE A 252 -12.15 10.89 -0.95
C PHE A 252 -13.48 11.29 -0.31
N LEU A 253 -13.89 12.55 -0.45
CA LEU A 253 -15.21 12.98 -0.04
C LEU A 253 -16.29 12.27 -0.87
N LEU A 254 -16.12 12.20 -2.20
CA LEU A 254 -17.01 11.46 -3.09
C LEU A 254 -17.00 9.97 -2.79
N TYR A 255 -15.84 9.37 -2.51
CA TYR A 255 -15.74 7.98 -2.09
C TYR A 255 -16.55 7.70 -0.82
N GLN A 256 -16.62 8.67 0.09
CA GLN A 256 -17.34 8.54 1.34
C GLN A 256 -18.86 8.77 1.18
N THR A 257 -19.28 9.66 0.27
CA THR A 257 -20.69 10.04 0.10
C THR A 257 -21.41 9.33 -1.03
N SER A 258 -20.68 8.66 -1.94
CA SER A 258 -21.28 7.96 -3.07
C SER A 258 -21.70 6.55 -2.67
N ASN A 259 -23.02 6.34 -2.54
CA ASN A 259 -23.59 5.05 -2.21
C ASN A 259 -23.25 3.98 -3.24
N GLY A 260 -22.86 2.79 -2.77
CA GLY A 260 -22.58 1.63 -3.64
C GLY A 260 -21.24 1.66 -4.37
N THR A 261 -20.39 2.68 -4.14
CA THR A 261 -19.02 2.66 -4.68
C THR A 261 -18.17 1.61 -3.97
N LYS A 262 -17.45 0.81 -4.76
CA LYS A 262 -16.57 -0.27 -4.31
C LYS A 262 -15.13 0.20 -4.10
N GLY A 263 -14.75 1.34 -4.66
CA GLY A 263 -13.38 1.84 -4.63
C GLY A 263 -13.10 2.89 -5.69
N LEU A 264 -11.80 3.10 -5.94
CA LEU A 264 -11.27 4.00 -6.97
C LEU A 264 -10.75 3.18 -8.15
N SER A 265 -11.05 3.61 -9.38
CA SER A 265 -10.58 2.91 -10.58
C SER A 265 -9.04 2.89 -10.67
N SER A 266 -8.47 2.01 -11.50
CA SER A 266 -7.02 2.04 -11.77
C SER A 266 -6.56 3.39 -12.29
N ARG A 267 -7.40 4.08 -13.08
CA ARG A 267 -7.13 5.40 -13.62
C ARG A 267 -7.03 6.46 -12.53
N THR A 268 -8.00 6.48 -11.61
CA THR A 268 -8.02 7.38 -10.45
C THR A 268 -6.81 7.15 -9.54
N LEU A 269 -6.50 5.89 -9.21
CA LEU A 269 -5.34 5.56 -8.36
C LEU A 269 -4.02 5.95 -9.02
N ARG A 270 -3.88 5.72 -10.33
CA ARG A 270 -2.70 6.13 -11.11
C ARG A 270 -2.56 7.65 -11.17
N ALA A 271 -3.66 8.37 -11.39
CA ALA A 271 -3.67 9.84 -11.37
C ALA A 271 -3.23 10.37 -9.99
N LEU A 272 -3.76 9.81 -8.88
CA LEU A 272 -3.34 10.17 -7.52
C LEU A 272 -1.84 9.88 -7.28
N TYR A 273 -1.35 8.74 -7.78
CA TYR A 273 0.06 8.36 -7.66
C TYR A 273 0.99 9.35 -8.38
N ASN A 274 0.57 9.87 -9.53
CA ASN A 274 1.31 10.85 -10.33
C ASN A 274 1.19 12.28 -9.78
N ALA A 275 0.07 12.63 -9.16
CA ALA A 275 -0.19 13.95 -8.56
C ALA A 275 0.56 14.20 -7.24
N ARG A 276 1.41 13.26 -6.79
CA ARG A 276 2.12 13.34 -5.51
C ARG A 276 2.94 14.61 -5.33
N ALA A 277 3.52 15.17 -6.40
CA ALA A 277 4.30 16.39 -6.36
C ALA A 277 3.43 17.66 -6.21
N VAL A 278 2.16 17.61 -6.63
CA VAL A 278 1.21 18.74 -6.57
C VAL A 278 0.83 19.07 -5.12
N MET A 279 0.85 18.08 -4.23
CA MET A 279 0.52 18.24 -2.81
C MET A 279 1.66 18.89 -1.99
N ASP A 280 2.03 20.11 -2.37
CA ASP A 280 3.07 20.93 -1.77
C ASP A 280 2.55 21.81 -0.60
N ALA A 281 3.31 22.82 -0.19
CA ALA A 281 2.91 23.72 0.90
C ALA A 281 1.70 24.60 0.51
N LYS A 282 1.58 25.01 -0.76
CA LYS A 282 0.45 25.79 -1.25
C LYS A 282 -0.81 24.95 -1.17
N PHE A 283 -0.78 23.71 -1.66
CA PHE A 283 -1.89 22.77 -1.57
C PHE A 283 -2.41 22.59 -0.14
N ARG A 284 -1.50 22.40 0.83
CA ARG A 284 -1.86 22.22 2.25
C ARG A 284 -2.44 23.47 2.91
N ASN A 285 -2.01 24.64 2.47
CA ASN A 285 -2.44 25.92 3.05
C ASN A 285 -3.71 26.48 2.39
N ASP A 286 -4.14 25.88 1.29
CA ASP A 286 -5.34 26.27 0.56
C ASP A 286 -6.61 26.11 1.42
N PRO A 287 -7.40 27.19 1.62
CA PRO A 287 -8.66 27.13 2.37
C PRO A 287 -9.67 26.10 1.84
N VAL A 288 -9.74 25.90 0.52
CA VAL A 288 -10.66 24.94 -0.12
C VAL A 288 -10.31 23.51 0.27
N ASN A 289 -9.01 23.18 0.27
CA ASN A 289 -8.53 21.88 0.70
C ASN A 289 -8.76 21.66 2.20
N ARG A 290 -8.56 22.69 3.02
CA ARG A 290 -8.84 22.64 4.47
C ARG A 290 -10.32 22.38 4.74
N GLN A 291 -11.20 23.08 4.04
CA GLN A 291 -12.64 22.88 4.15
C GLN A 291 -13.05 21.48 3.67
N THR A 292 -12.54 21.03 2.53
CA THR A 292 -12.83 19.68 1.99
C THR A 292 -12.37 18.59 2.96
N PHE A 293 -11.18 18.72 3.57
CA PHE A 293 -10.72 17.78 4.57
C PHE A 293 -11.61 17.76 5.82
N LEU A 294 -12.03 18.93 6.30
CA LEU A 294 -13.00 19.01 7.41
C LEU A 294 -14.34 18.39 7.04
N GLN A 295 -14.80 18.52 5.78
CA GLN A 295 -16.01 17.86 5.31
C GLN A 295 -15.88 16.33 5.35
N ILE A 296 -14.73 15.76 4.96
CA ILE A 296 -14.43 14.31 5.06
C ILE A 296 -14.53 13.87 6.53
N ILE A 297 -13.90 14.60 7.44
CA ILE A 297 -13.90 14.27 8.88
C ILE A 297 -15.31 14.39 9.50
N LYS A 298 -16.14 15.31 9.00
CA LYS A 298 -17.50 15.55 9.47
C LYS A 298 -18.56 14.60 8.92
N GLN A 299 -18.24 13.84 7.87
CA GLN A 299 -19.16 12.83 7.35
C GLN A 299 -19.44 11.76 8.43
N HIS A 300 -20.70 11.34 8.50
CA HIS A 300 -21.17 10.34 9.46
C HIS A 300 -20.57 8.95 9.18
N ASP A 301 -20.64 8.54 7.91
CA ASP A 301 -20.26 7.20 7.46
C ASP A 301 -18.95 7.19 6.68
N GLY A 302 -18.34 6.01 6.56
CA GLY A 302 -17.18 5.80 5.67
C GLY A 302 -15.84 6.42 6.10
N LEU A 303 -15.77 7.17 7.21
CA LEU A 303 -14.55 7.90 7.61
C LEU A 303 -13.31 6.99 7.79
N THR A 304 -13.49 5.82 8.40
CA THR A 304 -12.39 4.85 8.56
C THR A 304 -11.84 4.40 7.21
N HIS A 305 -12.71 4.12 6.24
CA HIS A 305 -12.31 3.69 4.90
C HIS A 305 -11.64 4.82 4.13
N ALA A 306 -12.19 6.03 4.20
CA ALA A 306 -11.60 7.22 3.57
C ALA A 306 -10.19 7.49 4.13
N MET A 307 -10.00 7.51 5.45
CA MET A 307 -8.70 7.77 6.08
C MET A 307 -7.65 6.69 5.78
N ARG A 308 -8.06 5.41 5.79
CA ARG A 308 -7.20 4.30 5.36
C ARG A 308 -6.78 4.45 3.91
N LEU A 309 -7.71 4.76 3.01
CA LEU A 309 -7.44 4.93 1.59
C LEU A 309 -6.56 6.17 1.32
N MET A 310 -6.79 7.28 2.02
CA MET A 310 -5.94 8.47 1.97
C MET A 310 -4.52 8.16 2.47
N ASN A 311 -4.37 7.38 3.56
CA ASN A 311 -3.04 6.96 3.99
C ASN A 311 -2.41 6.04 2.96
N GLN A 312 -3.14 5.01 2.50
CA GLN A 312 -2.67 4.03 1.53
C GLN A 312 -2.19 4.69 0.25
N THR A 313 -2.92 5.67 -0.30
CA THR A 313 -2.56 6.47 -1.50
C THR A 313 -1.52 7.57 -1.24
N SER A 314 -1.07 7.70 0.02
CA SER A 314 -0.15 8.75 0.51
C SER A 314 -0.71 10.17 0.49
N VAL A 315 -1.99 10.36 0.17
CA VAL A 315 -2.67 11.67 0.21
C VAL A 315 -2.72 12.21 1.64
N LEU A 316 -3.04 11.37 2.64
CA LEU A 316 -3.14 11.80 4.04
C LEU A 316 -1.82 12.41 4.54
N GLY A 317 -0.70 11.71 4.35
CA GLY A 317 0.61 12.21 4.75
C GLY A 317 1.10 13.40 3.90
N ARG A 318 0.66 13.53 2.64
CA ARG A 318 1.04 14.69 1.81
C ARG A 318 0.23 15.94 2.13
N TYR A 319 -1.00 15.75 2.57
CA TYR A 319 -1.88 16.82 3.03
C TYR A 319 -1.59 17.23 4.49
N LEU A 320 -1.49 16.28 5.41
CA LEU A 320 -1.09 16.53 6.80
C LEU A 320 0.40 16.26 6.99
N TRP A 321 1.21 17.31 6.89
CA TRP A 321 2.67 17.19 6.97
C TRP A 321 3.16 16.57 8.29
N VAL A 322 2.49 16.87 9.39
CA VAL A 322 2.78 16.29 10.71
C VAL A 322 2.54 14.78 10.71
N PHE A 323 1.43 14.33 10.11
CA PHE A 323 1.14 12.91 9.92
C PHE A 323 2.19 12.26 9.01
N ARG A 324 2.73 12.98 8.01
CA ARG A 324 3.77 12.44 7.13
C ARG A 324 4.99 11.91 7.88
N ARG A 325 5.38 12.58 8.97
CA ARG A 325 6.60 12.27 9.72
C ARG A 325 6.52 10.92 10.42
N ILE A 326 5.31 10.55 10.84
CA ILE A 326 5.03 9.31 11.56
C ILE A 326 4.67 8.14 10.64
N VAL A 327 4.52 8.36 9.32
CA VAL A 327 4.22 7.28 8.36
C VAL A 327 5.39 6.29 8.29
N GLY A 328 5.13 5.06 8.71
CA GLY A 328 6.17 4.03 8.82
C GLY A 328 7.11 4.26 10.00
N GLN A 329 6.74 5.10 10.98
CA GLN A 329 7.49 5.24 12.22
C GLN A 329 7.16 4.06 13.12
N MET A 330 8.16 3.25 13.40
CA MET A 330 8.10 2.18 14.39
C MET A 330 8.52 2.72 15.75
N GLN A 331 7.95 2.15 16.82
CA GLN A 331 8.48 2.28 18.17
C GLN A 331 8.91 0.90 18.64
N HIS A 332 10.18 0.78 19.03
CA HIS A 332 10.74 -0.49 19.48
C HIS A 332 10.43 -0.71 20.97
N ASP A 333 9.18 -1.05 21.27
CA ASP A 333 8.71 -1.41 22.61
C ASP A 333 7.67 -2.55 22.54
N LEU A 334 7.35 -3.13 23.70
CA LEU A 334 6.49 -4.31 23.81
C LEU A 334 4.99 -4.02 23.62
N PHE A 335 4.58 -2.75 23.57
CA PHE A 335 3.16 -2.36 23.56
C PHE A 335 2.64 -2.02 22.16
N HIS A 336 3.54 -1.78 21.20
CA HIS A 336 3.15 -1.45 19.83
C HIS A 336 3.24 -2.67 18.91
N VAL A 337 2.15 -2.97 18.21
CA VAL A 337 2.09 -4.02 17.18
C VAL A 337 2.22 -3.43 15.77
N TYR A 338 1.94 -2.13 15.61
CA TYR A 338 1.96 -1.43 14.33
C TYR A 338 2.78 -0.13 14.37
N THR A 339 3.09 0.39 13.19
CA THR A 339 3.63 1.76 13.05
C THR A 339 2.65 2.80 13.58
N VAL A 340 3.19 3.96 14.01
CA VAL A 340 2.41 5.04 14.63
C VAL A 340 1.24 5.50 13.74
N ASP A 341 1.44 5.61 12.42
CA ASP A 341 0.36 5.99 11.51
C ASP A 341 -0.79 4.97 11.47
N GLN A 342 -0.51 3.67 11.55
CA GLN A 342 -1.56 2.65 11.63
C GLN A 342 -2.22 2.60 12.99
N HIS A 343 -1.45 2.78 14.06
CA HIS A 343 -2.00 2.91 15.40
C HIS A 343 -3.04 4.04 15.45
N ILE A 344 -2.71 5.24 14.94
CA ILE A 344 -3.65 6.37 14.90
C ILE A 344 -4.91 6.03 14.09
N LEU A 345 -4.78 5.36 12.94
CA LEU A 345 -5.96 4.94 12.15
C LEU A 345 -6.81 3.89 12.88
N MET A 346 -6.21 3.05 13.71
CA MET A 346 -6.92 2.08 14.55
C MET A 346 -7.63 2.76 15.72
N VAL A 347 -7.00 3.73 16.37
CA VAL A 347 -7.63 4.58 17.39
C VAL A 347 -8.83 5.31 16.80
N LEU A 348 -8.66 5.93 15.62
CA LEU A 348 -9.76 6.60 14.91
C LEU A 348 -10.91 5.62 14.60
N ARG A 349 -10.61 4.39 14.15
CA ARG A 349 -11.63 3.34 13.97
C ARG A 349 -12.38 3.08 15.27
N ASN A 350 -11.67 2.83 16.36
CA ASN A 350 -12.28 2.46 17.64
C ASN A 350 -13.10 3.63 18.23
N MET A 351 -12.62 4.87 18.13
CA MET A 351 -13.36 6.05 18.59
C MET A 351 -14.67 6.27 17.83
N ARG A 352 -14.74 5.94 16.54
CA ARG A 352 -16.01 5.97 15.80
C ARG A 352 -17.02 4.96 16.34
N ARG A 353 -16.57 3.81 16.84
CA ARG A 353 -17.46 2.76 17.34
C ARG A 353 -18.24 3.20 18.59
N PHE A 354 -17.75 4.20 19.33
CA PHE A 354 -18.49 4.79 20.44
C PHE A 354 -19.79 5.46 20.00
N PHE A 355 -19.89 5.90 18.74
CA PHE A 355 -21.06 6.56 18.17
C PHE A 355 -21.95 5.61 17.35
N ILE A 356 -21.67 4.30 17.37
CA ILE A 356 -22.37 3.29 16.56
C ILE A 356 -23.05 2.31 17.52
N VAL A 357 -24.39 2.25 17.46
CA VAL A 357 -25.23 1.49 18.41
C VAL A 357 -24.86 0.00 18.42
N GLU A 358 -24.58 -0.55 17.24
CA GLU A 358 -24.18 -1.95 17.03
C GLU A 358 -22.89 -2.33 17.79
N HIS A 359 -22.06 -1.34 18.15
CA HIS A 359 -20.82 -1.52 18.89
C HIS A 359 -20.88 -1.04 20.34
N ALA A 360 -22.04 -0.61 20.83
CA ALA A 360 -22.16 -0.04 22.18
C ALA A 360 -21.75 -1.02 23.29
N HIS A 361 -21.88 -2.33 23.05
CA HIS A 361 -21.50 -3.39 23.99
C HIS A 361 -19.99 -3.53 24.21
N GLU A 362 -19.14 -3.03 23.31
CA GLU A 362 -17.68 -3.14 23.45
C GLU A 362 -17.13 -2.17 24.50
N TYR A 363 -17.69 -0.96 24.56
CA TYR A 363 -17.31 0.09 25.50
C TYR A 363 -18.56 0.83 26.01
N PRO A 364 -19.32 0.25 26.95
CA PRO A 364 -20.62 0.77 27.36
C PRO A 364 -20.56 2.21 27.88
N LEU A 365 -19.60 2.52 28.75
CA LEU A 365 -19.43 3.87 29.31
C LEU A 365 -19.09 4.90 28.23
N CYS A 366 -18.15 4.59 27.33
CA CYS A 366 -17.77 5.49 26.25
C CYS A 366 -18.94 5.75 25.29
N SER A 367 -19.73 4.71 25.00
CA SER A 367 -20.89 4.81 24.11
C SER A 367 -22.03 5.61 24.73
N GLN A 368 -22.25 5.45 26.05
CA GLN A 368 -23.21 6.26 26.80
C GLN A 368 -22.84 7.74 26.79
N LEU A 369 -21.57 8.09 27.01
CA LEU A 369 -21.09 9.48 26.94
C LEU A 369 -21.17 10.03 25.52
N ALA A 370 -20.83 9.22 24.52
CA ALA A 370 -20.88 9.60 23.11
C ALA A 370 -22.30 9.88 22.62
N ALA A 371 -23.32 9.19 23.16
CA ALA A 371 -24.72 9.41 22.82
C ALA A 371 -25.20 10.84 23.12
N GLY A 372 -24.59 11.52 24.10
CA GLY A 372 -24.89 12.92 24.44
C GLY A 372 -23.98 13.95 23.76
N TRP A 373 -23.18 13.57 22.77
CA TRP A 373 -22.15 14.44 22.18
C TRP A 373 -22.44 14.82 20.71
N ASP A 374 -22.82 16.08 20.48
CA ASP A 374 -23.31 16.56 19.18
C ASP A 374 -22.24 16.75 18.09
N LYS A 375 -20.95 16.72 18.45
CA LYS A 375 -19.85 17.01 17.51
C LYS A 375 -18.78 15.90 17.48
N PRO A 376 -19.11 14.66 17.05
CA PRO A 376 -18.18 13.53 17.04
C PRO A 376 -16.87 13.81 16.30
N TRP A 377 -16.95 14.62 15.24
CA TRP A 377 -15.81 15.00 14.40
C TRP A 377 -14.67 15.71 15.16
N ILE A 378 -14.96 16.38 16.29
CA ILE A 378 -13.92 16.97 17.15
C ILE A 378 -13.08 15.85 17.80
N LEU A 379 -13.74 14.80 18.28
CA LEU A 379 -13.06 13.65 18.85
C LEU A 379 -12.23 12.92 17.79
N TYR A 380 -12.73 12.83 16.56
CA TYR A 380 -12.00 12.24 15.43
C TYR A 380 -10.76 13.05 15.04
N LEU A 381 -10.83 14.38 15.09
CA LEU A 381 -9.65 15.23 14.95
C LEU A 381 -8.67 15.02 16.10
N ALA A 382 -9.14 15.00 17.35
CA ALA A 382 -8.28 14.73 18.49
C ALA A 382 -7.56 13.38 18.33
N ALA A 383 -8.27 12.33 17.91
CA ALA A 383 -7.72 11.02 17.59
C ALA A 383 -6.57 11.09 16.58
N LEU A 384 -6.79 11.83 15.49
CA LEU A 384 -5.82 11.93 14.39
C LEU A 384 -4.54 12.67 14.81
N PHE A 385 -4.63 13.56 15.79
CA PHE A 385 -3.53 14.41 16.26
C PHE A 385 -2.97 13.99 17.64
N HIS A 386 -3.50 12.95 18.29
CA HIS A 386 -3.11 12.62 19.68
C HIS A 386 -1.64 12.23 19.84
N ASP A 387 -1.04 11.63 18.81
CA ASP A 387 0.28 10.99 18.89
C ASP A 387 1.26 11.42 17.79
N ILE A 388 0.93 12.49 17.06
CA ILE A 388 1.74 12.98 15.93
C ILE A 388 3.04 13.66 16.36
N ALA A 389 3.20 13.99 17.64
CA ALA A 389 4.37 14.69 18.18
C ALA A 389 5.61 13.79 18.33
N LYS A 390 5.48 12.48 18.05
CA LYS A 390 6.57 11.50 18.09
C LYS A 390 7.60 11.67 16.96
N GLY A 391 7.34 12.50 15.92
CA GLY A 391 8.12 12.55 14.67
C GLY A 391 8.59 13.91 14.15
#